data_AF-A0AA86Q053-F1
#
_entry.id   AF-A0AA86Q053-F1
#
_cell.length_a   1.000
_cell.length_b   1.000
_cell.length_c   1.000
_cell.angle_alpha   90.00
_cell.angle_beta   90.00
_cell.angle_gamma   90.00
#
_symmetry.space_group_name_H-M   'P 1'
#
loop_
_entity.id
_entity.type
_entity.pdbx_description
1 polymer ?
#
loop_
_entity_poly.entity_id
_entity_poly.type
_entity_poly.pdbx_seq_one_letter_code
_entity_poly.pdbx_strand_id
1 'polypeptide(L)'
;MWKQQFGQSLRKFLYIDHSIQSESDAQTYLNLSQVKSKHGMWNKVAILCGATEKQVHDYYHNTWSKQFCDSYEEYKDQLNEQLLNLMQSKMRKSDVLNQLIGQLQLEHPDKNFHTISLRQLLTYTYDRLAQRIDLNTHVDQNITKQSCDCSVKAGQEQIANQHPIMDQNEIIFLVTQLQTLVQGGVRVYFQYLHNIILLTFIVFESVTRLHKYGMTIIEARFCISTVQNHNSMKFCITSKPLKEIVTVRFDKNFAIA
;
A
#
# COMPACT_ATOMS: atom_id res chain seq x y z
N MET A 1 -7.39 19.22 -33.38
CA MET A 1 -7.25 18.30 -34.52
C MET A 1 -6.67 16.95 -34.12
N TRP A 2 -5.54 16.87 -33.40
CA TRP A 2 -4.90 15.59 -33.04
C TRP A 2 -5.82 14.54 -32.39
N LYS A 3 -6.81 14.94 -31.56
CA LYS A 3 -7.79 14.03 -30.94
C LYS A 3 -8.58 13.18 -31.94
N GLN A 4 -8.88 13.72 -33.13
CA GLN A 4 -9.57 13.00 -34.20
C GLN A 4 -8.68 11.93 -34.85
N GLN A 5 -7.36 12.11 -34.80
CA GLN A 5 -6.37 11.17 -35.34
C GLN A 5 -5.91 10.15 -34.30
N PHE A 6 -6.30 10.32 -33.03
CA PHE A 6 -5.79 9.52 -31.91
C PHE A 6 -5.99 8.02 -32.09
N GLY A 7 -7.21 7.57 -32.44
CA GLY A 7 -7.50 6.15 -32.68
C GLY A 7 -6.68 5.57 -33.84
N GLN A 8 -6.50 6.34 -34.91
CA GLN A 8 -5.65 5.93 -36.04
C GLN A 8 -4.17 5.84 -35.65
N SER A 9 -3.68 6.77 -34.83
CA SER A 9 -2.30 6.75 -34.34
C SER A 9 -2.02 5.57 -33.41
N LEU A 10 -2.99 5.17 -32.58
CA LEU A 10 -2.89 3.94 -31.78
C LEU A 10 -2.81 2.69 -32.66
N ARG A 11 -3.65 2.60 -33.71
CA ARG A 11 -3.57 1.50 -34.69
C ARG A 11 -2.21 1.42 -35.37
N LYS A 12 -1.68 2.56 -35.82
CA LYS A 12 -0.35 2.64 -36.43
C LYS A 12 0.74 2.19 -35.46
N PHE A 13 0.67 2.62 -34.20
CA PHE A 13 1.60 2.17 -33.16
C PHE A 13 1.55 0.64 -32.99
N LEU A 14 0.36 0.06 -32.82
CA LEU A 14 0.19 -1.39 -32.67
C LEU A 14 0.75 -2.17 -33.87
N TYR A 15 0.57 -1.65 -35.09
CA TYR A 15 1.11 -2.28 -36.28
C TYR A 15 2.64 -2.19 -36.36
N ILE A 16 3.22 -1.01 -36.11
CA ILE A 16 4.67 -0.78 -36.21
C ILE A 16 5.44 -1.55 -35.14
N ASP A 17 5.00 -1.47 -33.87
CA ASP A 17 5.75 -2.01 -32.73
C ASP A 17 5.42 -3.47 -32.41
N HIS A 18 4.23 -3.93 -32.77
CA HIS A 18 3.73 -5.25 -32.37
C HIS A 18 3.18 -6.09 -33.53
N SER A 19 3.16 -5.55 -34.76
CA SER A 19 2.57 -6.21 -35.93
C SER A 19 1.09 -6.60 -35.73
N ILE A 20 0.38 -5.89 -34.86
CA ILE A 20 -1.04 -6.12 -34.58
C ILE A 20 -1.88 -5.19 -35.47
N GLN A 21 -2.68 -5.78 -36.34
CA GLN A 21 -3.69 -5.05 -37.11
C GLN A 21 -4.97 -4.88 -36.28
N SER A 22 -5.63 -3.74 -36.42
CA SER A 22 -6.91 -3.46 -35.76
C SER A 22 -7.79 -2.67 -36.72
N GLU A 23 -9.02 -3.14 -36.93
CA GLU A 23 -9.95 -2.55 -37.89
C GLU A 23 -10.79 -1.43 -37.28
N SER A 24 -10.96 -1.44 -35.96
CA SER A 24 -11.81 -0.50 -35.22
C SER A 24 -11.14 0.01 -33.95
N ASP A 25 -11.67 1.10 -33.39
CA ASP A 25 -11.24 1.65 -32.10
C ASP A 25 -11.47 0.64 -30.96
N ALA A 26 -12.59 -0.10 -30.98
CA ALA A 26 -12.88 -1.14 -29.98
C ALA A 26 -11.86 -2.29 -30.03
N GLN A 27 -11.52 -2.78 -31.24
CA GLN A 27 -10.49 -3.81 -31.40
C GLN A 27 -9.11 -3.29 -30.95
N THR A 28 -8.82 -2.02 -31.25
CA THR A 28 -7.58 -1.35 -30.82
C THR A 28 -7.49 -1.32 -29.29
N TYR A 29 -8.58 -0.99 -28.60
CA TYR A 29 -8.66 -0.98 -27.14
C TYR A 29 -8.41 -2.38 -26.54
N LEU A 30 -9.04 -3.42 -27.09
CA LEU A 30 -8.83 -4.80 -26.64
C LEU A 30 -7.38 -5.26 -26.85
N ASN A 31 -6.82 -4.99 -28.04
CA ASN A 31 -5.45 -5.36 -28.38
C ASN A 31 -4.42 -4.64 -27.50
N LEU A 32 -4.67 -3.38 -27.12
CA LEU A 32 -3.82 -2.65 -26.18
C LEU A 32 -3.75 -3.30 -24.80
N SER A 33 -4.78 -4.03 -24.36
CA SER A 33 -4.72 -4.73 -23.07
C SER A 33 -3.73 -5.92 -23.08
N GLN A 34 -3.46 -6.49 -24.25
CA GLN A 34 -2.57 -7.65 -24.44
C GLN A 34 -1.10 -7.27 -24.59
N VAL A 35 -0.80 -6.00 -24.87
CA VAL A 35 0.57 -5.50 -25.02
C VAL A 35 1.28 -5.50 -23.66
N LYS A 36 2.30 -6.36 -23.51
CA LYS A 36 3.07 -6.54 -22.27
C LYS A 36 3.91 -5.32 -21.86
N SER A 37 4.48 -4.60 -22.83
CA SER A 37 5.32 -3.42 -22.58
C SER A 37 4.71 -2.20 -23.25
N LYS A 38 4.25 -1.25 -22.44
CA LYS A 38 3.69 0.04 -22.89
C LYS A 38 4.66 1.20 -22.66
N HIS A 39 5.91 0.90 -22.29
CA HIS A 39 6.90 1.93 -22.00
C HIS A 39 7.21 2.72 -23.27
N GLY A 40 7.13 4.06 -23.20
CA GLY A 40 7.34 4.95 -24.35
C GLY A 40 6.24 4.93 -25.41
N MET A 41 5.18 4.13 -25.24
CA MET A 41 4.06 4.08 -26.19
C MET A 41 3.43 5.46 -26.40
N TRP A 42 3.20 6.20 -25.32
CA TRP A 42 2.58 7.52 -25.38
C TRP A 42 3.41 8.55 -26.13
N ASN A 43 4.74 8.45 -26.02
CA ASN A 43 5.66 9.29 -26.77
C ASN A 43 5.54 9.04 -28.29
N LYS A 44 5.54 7.75 -28.69
CA LYS A 44 5.36 7.36 -30.11
C LYS A 44 4.00 7.79 -30.67
N VAL A 45 2.93 7.55 -29.92
CA VAL A 45 1.57 7.95 -30.33
C VAL A 45 1.45 9.48 -30.43
N ALA A 46 2.10 10.21 -29.52
CA ALA A 46 2.17 11.68 -29.54
C ALA A 46 2.85 12.22 -30.80
N ILE A 47 3.98 11.62 -31.22
CA ILE A 47 4.63 11.94 -32.49
C ILE A 47 3.67 11.69 -33.67
N LEU A 48 2.99 10.54 -33.68
CA LEU A 48 2.09 10.15 -34.77
C LEU A 48 0.87 11.06 -34.94
N CYS A 49 0.35 11.67 -33.87
CA CYS A 49 -0.83 12.56 -33.93
C CYS A 49 -0.49 14.06 -33.79
N GLY A 50 0.79 14.44 -33.63
CA GLY A 50 1.19 15.83 -33.47
C GLY A 50 0.72 16.45 -32.15
N ALA A 51 0.85 15.71 -31.05
CA ALA A 51 0.51 16.16 -29.69
C ALA A 51 1.70 15.95 -28.74
N THR A 52 1.57 16.38 -27.48
CA THR A 52 2.55 16.04 -26.45
C THR A 52 2.23 14.70 -25.80
N GLU A 53 3.24 14.01 -25.28
CA GLU A 53 3.07 12.74 -24.57
C GLU A 53 2.03 12.84 -23.45
N LYS A 54 2.10 13.89 -22.63
CA LYS A 54 1.15 14.15 -21.54
C LYS A 54 -0.28 14.28 -22.08
N GLN A 55 -0.49 15.05 -23.15
CA GLN A 55 -1.82 15.22 -23.74
C GLN A 55 -2.42 13.90 -24.21
N VAL A 56 -1.62 13.07 -24.89
CA VAL A 56 -2.04 11.75 -25.39
C VAL A 56 -2.36 10.80 -24.24
N HIS A 57 -1.49 10.72 -23.24
CA HIS A 57 -1.68 9.92 -22.04
C HIS A 57 -2.98 10.32 -21.31
N ASP A 58 -3.15 11.62 -21.04
CA ASP A 58 -4.30 12.13 -20.29
C ASP A 58 -5.59 11.93 -21.08
N TYR A 59 -5.57 12.13 -22.39
CA TYR A 59 -6.74 11.92 -23.24
C TYR A 59 -7.12 10.44 -23.33
N TYR A 60 -6.14 9.53 -23.40
CA TYR A 60 -6.40 8.09 -23.36
C TYR A 60 -7.18 7.72 -22.11
N HIS A 61 -6.63 8.02 -20.93
CA HIS A 61 -7.19 7.57 -19.65
C HIS A 61 -8.46 8.31 -19.23
N ASN A 62 -8.62 9.58 -19.63
CA ASN A 62 -9.74 10.40 -19.18
C ASN A 62 -10.92 10.41 -20.16
N THR A 63 -10.70 10.11 -21.43
CA THR A 63 -11.73 10.28 -22.47
C THR A 63 -11.84 9.07 -23.39
N TRP A 64 -10.77 8.70 -24.11
CA TRP A 64 -10.89 7.71 -25.17
C TRP A 64 -11.16 6.29 -24.63
N SER A 65 -10.44 5.84 -23.60
CA SER A 65 -10.64 4.48 -23.03
C SER A 65 -12.03 4.27 -22.47
N LYS A 66 -12.66 5.32 -21.93
CA LYS A 66 -13.98 5.25 -21.29
C LYS A 66 -15.11 4.96 -22.27
N GLN A 67 -14.91 5.22 -23.56
CA GLN A 67 -15.92 4.96 -24.59
C GLN A 67 -16.17 3.47 -24.81
N PHE A 68 -15.24 2.61 -24.36
CA PHE A 68 -15.33 1.14 -24.48
C PHE A 68 -15.68 0.46 -23.16
N CYS A 69 -16.09 1.25 -22.16
CA CYS A 69 -16.45 0.76 -20.84
C CYS A 69 -17.90 1.09 -20.52
N ASP A 70 -18.53 0.22 -19.76
CA ASP A 70 -19.86 0.45 -19.21
C ASP A 70 -19.82 1.49 -18.09
N SER A 71 -20.92 2.23 -17.98
CA SER A 71 -21.14 3.18 -16.91
C SER A 71 -21.44 2.46 -15.60
N TYR A 72 -20.80 2.87 -14.51
CA TYR A 72 -21.11 2.37 -13.16
C TYR A 72 -22.20 3.19 -12.45
N GLU A 73 -22.77 4.20 -13.12
CA GLU A 73 -23.69 5.17 -12.51
C GLU A 73 -24.93 4.50 -11.90
N GLU A 74 -25.47 3.47 -12.54
CA GLU A 74 -26.65 2.73 -12.09
C GLU A 74 -26.39 1.90 -10.81
N TYR A 75 -25.13 1.59 -10.51
CA TYR A 75 -24.73 0.78 -9.34
C TYR A 75 -24.24 1.62 -8.16
N LYS A 76 -24.30 2.96 -8.25
CA LYS A 76 -23.74 3.85 -7.23
C LYS A 76 -24.30 3.62 -5.83
N ASP A 77 -25.62 3.44 -5.73
CA ASP A 77 -26.28 3.28 -4.43
C ASP A 77 -25.91 1.94 -3.78
N GLN A 78 -25.92 0.85 -4.57
CA GLN A 78 -25.46 -0.46 -4.15
C GLN A 78 -23.99 -0.41 -3.67
N LEU A 79 -23.11 0.22 -4.45
CA LEU A 79 -21.69 0.35 -4.10
C LEU A 79 -21.49 1.15 -2.80
N ASN A 80 -22.30 2.18 -2.56
CA ASN A 80 -22.23 2.97 -1.33
C ASN A 80 -22.65 2.13 -0.11
N GLU A 81 -23.69 1.32 -0.24
CA GLU A 81 -24.17 0.42 0.83
C GLU A 81 -23.12 -0.65 1.15
N GLN A 82 -22.62 -1.36 0.14
CA GLN A 82 -21.59 -2.38 0.32
C GLN A 82 -20.31 -1.78 0.92
N LEU A 83 -19.95 -0.57 0.51
CA LEU A 83 -18.80 0.15 1.05
C LEU A 83 -18.95 0.46 2.55
N LEU A 84 -20.12 0.95 2.98
CA LEU A 84 -20.41 1.18 4.40
C LEU A 84 -20.26 -0.09 5.23
N ASN A 85 -20.79 -1.20 4.73
CA ASN A 85 -20.69 -2.50 5.41
C ASN A 85 -19.23 -2.95 5.54
N LEU A 86 -18.44 -2.83 4.46
CA LEU A 86 -17.03 -3.21 4.48
C LEU A 86 -16.17 -2.28 5.33
N MET A 87 -16.50 -1.00 5.46
CA MET A 87 -15.75 -0.09 6.33
C MET A 87 -15.79 -0.49 7.81
N GLN A 88 -16.79 -1.27 8.24
CA GLN A 88 -16.89 -1.78 9.61
C GLN A 88 -15.93 -2.96 9.88
N SER A 89 -15.41 -3.61 8.83
CA SER A 89 -14.61 -4.85 8.93
C SER A 89 -13.15 -4.67 9.38
N LYS A 90 -12.72 -3.45 9.74
CA LYS A 90 -11.31 -3.08 10.06
C LYS A 90 -10.29 -3.43 8.96
N MET A 91 -10.74 -3.68 7.74
CA MET A 91 -9.87 -3.90 6.59
C MET A 91 -9.14 -2.62 6.17
N ARG A 92 -8.00 -2.78 5.49
CA ARG A 92 -7.31 -1.63 4.89
C ARG A 92 -8.14 -1.08 3.74
N LYS A 93 -8.10 0.25 3.55
CA LYS A 93 -8.81 0.93 2.45
C LYS A 93 -8.56 0.27 1.08
N SER A 94 -7.31 -0.06 0.76
CA SER A 94 -6.98 -0.72 -0.52
C SER A 94 -7.74 -2.03 -0.73
N ASP A 95 -7.90 -2.80 0.33
CA ASP A 95 -8.47 -4.14 0.29
C ASP A 95 -9.99 -4.05 0.16
N VAL A 96 -10.62 -3.11 0.89
CA VAL A 96 -12.05 -2.77 0.73
C VAL A 96 -12.36 -2.37 -0.72
N LEU A 97 -11.56 -1.46 -1.29
CA LEU A 97 -11.77 -1.00 -2.67
C LEU A 97 -11.58 -2.13 -3.69
N ASN A 98 -10.57 -2.98 -3.50
CA ASN A 98 -10.33 -4.12 -4.39
C ASN A 98 -11.45 -5.15 -4.30
N GLN A 99 -11.95 -5.41 -3.10
CA GLN A 99 -13.05 -6.34 -2.87
C GLN A 99 -14.34 -5.86 -3.54
N LEU A 100 -14.72 -4.59 -3.39
CA LEU A 100 -15.90 -4.02 -4.05
C LEU A 100 -15.82 -4.09 -5.57
N ILE A 101 -14.66 -3.73 -6.13
CA ILE A 101 -14.45 -3.82 -7.59
C ILE A 101 -14.59 -5.27 -8.06
N GLY A 102 -13.98 -6.22 -7.33
CA GLY A 102 -14.07 -7.64 -7.66
C GLY A 102 -15.50 -8.19 -7.54
N GLN A 103 -16.24 -7.78 -6.51
CA GLN A 103 -17.65 -8.16 -6.31
C GLN A 103 -18.52 -7.63 -7.46
N LEU A 104 -18.40 -6.34 -7.80
CA LEU A 104 -19.16 -5.75 -8.90
C LEU A 104 -18.88 -6.46 -10.24
N GLN A 105 -17.61 -6.81 -10.51
CA GLN A 105 -17.22 -7.55 -11.72
C GLN A 105 -17.73 -9.00 -11.73
N LEU A 106 -17.85 -9.63 -10.55
CA LEU A 106 -18.39 -10.98 -10.42
C LEU A 106 -19.91 -11.00 -10.59
N GLU A 107 -20.61 -9.99 -10.08
CA GLU A 107 -22.07 -9.84 -10.16
C GLU A 107 -22.52 -9.46 -11.58
N HIS A 108 -21.69 -8.72 -12.33
CA HIS A 108 -21.98 -8.24 -13.68
C HIS A 108 -20.90 -8.64 -14.69
N PRO A 109 -20.76 -9.95 -14.99
CA PRO A 109 -19.72 -10.45 -15.90
C PRO A 109 -19.90 -10.01 -17.36
N ASP A 110 -21.09 -9.54 -17.73
CA ASP A 110 -21.43 -8.98 -19.04
C ASP A 110 -20.99 -7.52 -19.19
N LYS A 111 -20.60 -6.85 -18.10
CA LYS A 111 -20.21 -5.44 -18.07
C LYS A 111 -18.69 -5.28 -18.00
N ASN A 112 -18.18 -4.32 -18.76
CA ASN A 112 -16.77 -3.93 -18.75
C ASN A 112 -16.59 -2.56 -18.07
N PHE A 113 -16.46 -2.54 -16.75
CA PHE A 113 -16.28 -1.29 -16.01
C PHE A 113 -14.88 -0.69 -16.18
N HIS A 114 -14.80 0.65 -16.27
CA HIS A 114 -13.53 1.37 -16.26
C HIS A 114 -12.92 1.39 -14.85
N THR A 115 -12.01 0.44 -14.55
CA THR A 115 -11.42 0.21 -13.21
C THR A 115 -10.85 1.46 -12.56
N ILE A 116 -10.17 2.33 -13.32
CA ILE A 116 -9.56 3.55 -12.77
C ILE A 116 -10.65 4.51 -12.28
N SER A 117 -11.70 4.73 -13.07
CA SER A 117 -12.79 5.63 -12.70
C SER A 117 -13.62 5.07 -11.55
N LEU A 118 -13.88 3.77 -11.55
CA LEU A 118 -14.55 3.10 -10.44
C LEU A 118 -13.74 3.24 -9.14
N ARG A 119 -12.41 3.01 -9.20
CA ARG A 119 -11.54 3.21 -8.03
C ARG A 119 -11.55 4.65 -7.54
N GLN A 120 -11.51 5.64 -8.44
CA GLN A 120 -11.57 7.06 -8.09
C GLN A 120 -12.87 7.41 -7.38
N LEU A 121 -14.02 6.95 -7.92
CA LEU A 121 -15.32 7.11 -7.28
C LEU A 121 -15.30 6.52 -5.87
N LEU A 122 -14.94 5.25 -5.74
CA LEU A 122 -14.96 4.55 -4.46
C LEU A 122 -13.99 5.16 -3.45
N THR A 123 -12.82 5.64 -3.89
CA THR A 123 -11.87 6.36 -3.04
C THR A 123 -12.47 7.64 -2.48
N TYR A 124 -13.07 8.46 -3.35
CA TYR A 124 -13.75 9.70 -2.95
C TYR A 124 -14.90 9.42 -1.98
N THR A 125 -15.75 8.43 -2.30
CA THR A 125 -16.86 8.04 -1.44
C THR A 125 -16.36 7.54 -0.08
N TYR A 126 -15.34 6.67 -0.07
CA TYR A 126 -14.72 6.15 1.16
C TYR A 126 -14.27 7.31 2.07
N ASP A 127 -13.50 8.26 1.53
CA ASP A 127 -12.94 9.37 2.30
C ASP A 127 -14.05 10.26 2.87
N ARG A 128 -15.09 10.52 2.08
CA ARG A 128 -16.27 11.28 2.52
C ARG A 128 -17.03 10.56 3.63
N LEU A 129 -17.18 9.25 3.57
CA LEU A 129 -17.87 8.46 4.59
C LEU A 129 -17.04 8.35 5.88
N ALA A 130 -15.73 8.15 5.77
CA ALA A 130 -14.83 8.06 6.91
C ALA A 130 -14.89 9.34 7.76
N GLN A 131 -14.84 10.51 7.11
CA GLN A 131 -14.99 11.80 7.79
C GLN A 131 -16.31 11.92 8.57
N ARG A 132 -17.41 11.35 8.06
CA ARG A 132 -18.71 11.39 8.74
C ARG A 132 -18.76 10.48 9.96
N ILE A 133 -18.13 9.31 9.89
CA ILE A 133 -18.07 8.35 10.99
C ILE A 133 -17.21 8.92 12.14
N ASP A 134 -16.08 9.53 11.82
CA ASP A 134 -15.21 10.16 12.82
C ASP A 134 -15.92 11.31 13.55
N LEU A 135 -16.65 12.16 12.82
CA LEU A 135 -17.43 13.25 13.40
C LEU A 135 -18.50 12.75 14.39
N ASN A 136 -19.22 11.67 14.04
CA ASN A 136 -20.25 11.12 14.92
C ASN A 136 -19.66 10.51 16.19
N THR A 137 -18.50 9.87 16.09
CA THR A 137 -17.81 9.27 17.24
C THR A 137 -17.41 10.31 18.30
N HIS A 138 -17.13 11.55 17.86
CA HIS A 138 -16.80 12.66 18.77
C HIS A 138 -18.03 13.30 19.44
N VAL A 139 -19.22 13.24 18.82
CA VAL A 139 -20.44 13.82 19.39
C VAL A 139 -20.92 13.01 20.62
N ASP A 140 -20.87 11.69 20.55
CA ASP A 140 -21.36 10.82 21.63
C ASP A 140 -20.50 10.88 22.90
N GLN A 141 -19.20 11.18 22.76
CA GLN A 141 -18.31 11.36 23.91
C GLN A 141 -18.60 12.64 24.70
N ASN A 142 -19.19 13.67 24.09
CA ASN A 142 -19.55 14.91 24.77
C ASN A 142 -20.89 14.79 25.50
N ILE A 143 -21.84 14.01 24.98
CA ILE A 143 -23.13 13.75 25.66
C ILE A 143 -22.90 12.96 26.96
N THR A 144 -21.95 12.02 26.96
CA THR A 144 -21.68 11.15 28.12
C THR A 144 -20.97 11.89 29.28
N LYS A 145 -20.25 12.99 29.01
CA LYS A 145 -19.55 13.77 30.06
C LYS A 145 -20.44 14.81 30.77
N GLN A 146 -21.66 15.04 30.29
CA GLN A 146 -22.56 16.03 30.90
C GLN A 146 -23.58 15.41 31.88
N SER A 147 -23.45 14.12 32.22
CA SER A 147 -24.39 13.37 33.07
C SER A 147 -23.83 12.91 34.44
N CYS A 148 -22.57 13.18 34.77
CA CYS A 148 -21.97 12.67 36.02
C CYS A 148 -21.21 13.77 36.77
N ASP A 149 -21.96 14.74 37.30
CA ASP A 149 -21.49 15.61 38.38
C ASP A 149 -22.40 15.40 39.61
N CYS A 150 -22.20 14.26 40.27
CA CYS A 150 -22.46 14.11 41.70
C CYS A 150 -21.61 12.97 42.26
N SER A 151 -20.59 13.37 43.01
CA SER A 151 -19.98 12.63 44.13
C SER A 151 -19.22 11.33 43.79
N VAL A 152 -17.90 11.35 43.98
CA VAL A 152 -17.22 10.85 45.21
C VAL A 152 -15.71 10.89 44.94
N LYS A 153 -15.00 11.66 45.77
CA LYS A 153 -13.55 11.56 45.93
C LYS A 153 -13.24 10.41 46.88
N ALA A 154 -12.32 9.52 46.50
CA ALA A 154 -11.21 9.01 47.32
C ALA A 154 -10.67 7.70 46.74
N GLY A 155 -9.34 7.57 46.69
CA GLY A 155 -8.67 6.29 46.49
C GLY A 155 -7.63 6.29 45.38
N GLN A 156 -6.48 6.92 45.62
CA GLN A 156 -5.23 6.54 44.95
C GLN A 156 -4.74 5.23 45.57
N GLU A 157 -4.42 4.23 44.76
CA GLU A 157 -3.36 3.29 45.10
C GLU A 157 -2.76 2.60 43.87
N GLN A 158 -1.50 2.23 44.05
CA GLN A 158 -0.46 1.92 43.07
C GLN A 158 -0.76 0.67 42.23
N ILE A 159 -0.41 0.71 40.93
CA ILE A 159 -0.19 -0.51 40.14
C ILE A 159 1.24 -0.47 39.60
N ALA A 160 2.03 -1.40 40.12
CA ALA A 160 3.41 -1.65 39.76
C ALA A 160 3.53 -2.23 38.34
N ASN A 161 4.58 -1.78 37.66
CA ASN A 161 5.05 -2.28 36.38
C ASN A 161 5.34 -3.79 36.44
N GLN A 162 4.57 -4.58 35.71
CA GLN A 162 5.02 -5.88 35.20
C GLN A 162 4.81 -5.88 33.69
N HIS A 163 5.89 -5.63 32.94
CA HIS A 163 5.94 -5.98 31.54
C HIS A 163 6.25 -7.48 31.45
N PRO A 164 5.42 -8.29 30.78
CA PRO A 164 5.74 -9.69 30.56
C PRO A 164 6.99 -9.78 29.68
N ILE A 165 8.02 -10.42 30.21
CA ILE A 165 9.17 -10.86 29.43
C ILE A 165 8.67 -12.00 28.57
N MET A 166 8.64 -11.78 27.26
CA MET A 166 8.23 -12.77 26.27
C MET A 166 9.20 -13.97 26.31
N ASP A 167 8.67 -15.18 26.45
CA ASP A 167 9.47 -16.41 26.58
C ASP A 167 10.22 -16.73 25.28
N GLN A 168 11.41 -17.33 25.37
CA GLN A 168 12.20 -17.77 24.21
C GLN A 168 11.40 -18.67 23.26
N ASN A 169 10.45 -19.46 23.79
CA ASN A 169 9.60 -20.31 22.96
C ASN A 169 8.59 -19.53 22.12
N GLU A 170 8.06 -18.40 22.63
CA GLU A 170 7.17 -17.52 21.89
C GLU A 170 7.90 -16.82 20.74
N ILE A 171 9.18 -16.46 20.96
CA ILE A 171 10.05 -15.88 19.93
C ILE A 171 10.34 -16.91 18.84
N ILE A 172 10.72 -18.13 19.21
CA ILE A 172 10.99 -19.21 18.24
C ILE A 172 9.73 -19.50 17.41
N PHE A 173 8.57 -19.57 18.05
CA PHE A 173 7.29 -19.77 17.37
C PHE A 173 6.98 -18.68 16.34
N LEU A 174 7.16 -17.41 16.70
CA LEU A 174 6.96 -16.28 15.78
C LEU A 174 7.93 -16.31 14.60
N VAL A 175 9.20 -16.70 14.83
CA VAL A 175 10.20 -16.85 13.78
C VAL A 175 9.83 -18.00 12.81
N THR A 176 9.36 -19.13 13.33
CA THR A 176 8.92 -20.26 12.50
C THR A 176 7.68 -19.93 11.67
N GLN A 177 6.71 -19.21 12.24
CA GLN A 177 5.52 -18.74 11.49
C GLN A 177 5.92 -17.81 10.33
N LEU A 178 6.87 -16.90 10.58
CA LEU A 178 7.40 -16.00 9.55
C LEU A 178 8.18 -16.75 8.45
N GLN A 179 8.97 -17.77 8.79
CA GLN A 179 9.66 -18.61 7.81
C GLN A 179 8.69 -19.42 6.93
N THR A 180 7.58 -19.87 7.50
CA THR A 180 6.55 -20.62 6.76
C THR A 180 5.83 -19.74 5.73
N LEU A 181 5.55 -18.48 6.09
CA LEU A 181 5.03 -17.45 5.17
C LEU A 181 6.00 -17.11 4.03
N VAL A 182 7.31 -17.29 4.23
CA VAL A 182 8.35 -17.02 3.22
C VAL A 182 8.37 -18.05 2.08
N GLN A 183 7.90 -19.27 2.30
CA GLN A 183 7.84 -20.28 1.25
C GLN A 183 6.71 -20.04 0.21
N GLY A 184 5.85 -19.03 0.42
CA GLY A 184 4.64 -18.75 -0.37
C GLY A 184 4.75 -17.81 -1.58
N GLY A 185 5.93 -17.36 -2.01
CA GLY A 185 6.11 -16.90 -3.41
C GLY A 185 5.76 -15.44 -3.81
N VAL A 186 6.21 -14.40 -3.09
CA VAL A 186 6.16 -12.99 -3.56
C VAL A 186 7.55 -12.30 -3.55
N ARG A 187 8.29 -12.39 -4.67
CA ARG A 187 9.72 -12.01 -4.80
C ARG A 187 10.12 -10.58 -4.45
N VAL A 188 9.26 -9.57 -4.62
CA VAL A 188 9.65 -8.15 -4.44
C VAL A 188 9.50 -7.69 -2.98
N TYR A 189 8.57 -8.26 -2.22
CA TYR A 189 8.45 -8.02 -0.78
C TYR A 189 9.50 -8.80 0.03
N PHE A 190 10.08 -9.85 -0.55
CA PHE A 190 11.05 -10.70 0.16
C PHE A 190 12.36 -10.02 0.50
N GLN A 191 12.87 -9.11 -0.33
CA GLN A 191 14.16 -8.49 0.00
C GLN A 191 14.03 -7.52 1.18
N TYR A 192 12.92 -6.80 1.28
CA TYR A 192 12.64 -5.94 2.43
C TYR A 192 12.33 -6.75 3.68
N LEU A 193 11.53 -7.81 3.58
CA LEU A 193 11.19 -8.68 4.71
C LEU A 193 12.43 -9.45 5.22
N HIS A 194 13.27 -9.96 4.33
CA HIS A 194 14.52 -10.62 4.68
C HIS A 194 15.48 -9.66 5.40
N ASN A 195 15.62 -8.42 4.92
CA ASN A 195 16.42 -7.40 5.59
C ASN A 195 15.88 -7.06 6.99
N ILE A 196 14.55 -7.01 7.17
CA ILE A 196 13.93 -6.79 8.48
C ILE A 196 14.22 -7.97 9.41
N ILE A 197 14.04 -9.22 8.96
CA ILE A 197 14.30 -10.43 9.76
C ILE A 197 15.76 -10.51 10.18
N LEU A 198 16.70 -10.29 9.24
CA LEU A 198 18.13 -10.28 9.52
C LEU A 198 18.48 -9.19 10.55
N LEU A 199 17.86 -8.02 10.44
CA LEU A 199 18.05 -6.94 11.38
C LEU A 199 17.55 -7.31 12.79
N THR A 200 16.34 -7.87 12.88
CA THR A 200 15.78 -8.33 14.16
C THR A 200 16.69 -9.36 14.82
N PHE A 201 17.27 -10.28 14.04
CA PHE A 201 18.20 -11.29 14.55
C PHE A 201 19.51 -10.67 15.07
N ILE A 202 20.16 -9.79 14.30
CA ILE A 202 21.39 -9.10 14.71
C ILE A 202 21.18 -8.33 16.00
N VAL A 203 20.03 -7.69 16.13
CA VAL A 203 19.66 -6.87 17.29
C VAL A 203 19.44 -7.76 18.49
N PHE A 204 18.69 -8.83 18.32
CA PHE A 204 18.45 -9.81 19.38
C PHE A 204 19.76 -10.44 19.87
N GLU A 205 20.66 -10.82 18.97
CA GLU A 205 21.96 -11.39 19.32
C GLU A 205 22.84 -10.37 20.06
N SER A 206 22.85 -9.12 19.59
CA SER A 206 23.57 -8.02 20.24
C SER A 206 23.05 -7.76 21.65
N VAL A 207 21.72 -7.73 21.81
CA VAL A 207 21.05 -7.56 23.12
C VAL A 207 21.40 -8.71 24.07
N THR A 208 21.34 -9.94 23.58
CA THR A 208 21.65 -11.15 24.34
C THR A 208 23.11 -11.17 24.80
N ARG A 209 24.05 -10.79 23.92
CA ARG A 209 25.47 -10.66 24.26
C ARG A 209 25.68 -9.60 25.33
N LEU A 210 25.10 -8.41 25.18
CA LEU A 210 25.20 -7.33 26.17
C LEU A 210 24.66 -7.76 27.54
N HIS A 211 23.53 -8.47 27.56
CA HIS A 211 22.95 -9.00 28.79
C HIS A 211 23.88 -10.03 29.47
N LYS A 212 24.53 -10.91 28.69
CA LYS A 212 25.52 -11.88 29.22
C LYS A 212 26.71 -11.19 29.91
N TYR A 213 27.05 -9.97 29.50
CA TYR A 213 28.10 -9.15 30.13
C TYR A 213 27.58 -8.28 31.28
N GLY A 214 26.35 -8.49 31.76
CA GLY A 214 25.76 -7.71 32.85
C GLY A 214 25.42 -6.27 32.47
N MET A 215 25.39 -5.94 31.17
CA MET A 215 25.02 -4.60 30.72
C MET A 215 23.50 -4.46 30.63
N THR A 216 22.98 -3.39 31.23
CA THR A 216 21.57 -3.02 31.09
C THR A 216 21.41 -2.09 29.89
N ILE A 217 20.61 -2.49 28.91
CA ILE A 217 20.27 -1.65 27.76
C ILE A 217 19.19 -0.66 28.19
N ILE A 218 19.44 0.62 27.96
CA ILE A 218 18.52 1.70 28.30
C ILE A 218 17.69 2.05 27.07
N GLU A 219 18.33 2.07 25.90
CA GLU A 219 17.68 2.50 24.67
C GLU A 219 18.36 1.89 23.45
N ALA A 220 17.56 1.40 22.50
CA ALA A 220 18.01 0.95 21.19
C ALA A 220 17.24 1.74 20.12
N ARG A 221 17.96 2.47 19.26
CA ARG A 221 17.35 3.26 18.16
C ARG A 221 17.78 2.73 16.81
N PHE A 222 16.81 2.63 15.91
CA PHE A 222 17.02 2.34 14.49
C PHE A 222 16.74 3.58 13.67
N CYS A 223 17.72 3.98 12.87
CA CYS A 223 17.54 5.02 11.87
C CYS A 223 17.84 4.44 10.49
N ILE A 224 16.82 4.41 9.63
CA ILE A 224 16.98 4.13 8.20
C ILE A 224 16.98 5.48 7.49
N SER A 225 18.06 5.81 6.81
CA SER A 225 18.11 6.98 5.93
C SER A 225 18.33 6.55 4.49
N THR A 226 17.47 7.06 3.61
CA THR A 226 17.59 6.95 2.16
C THR A 226 18.12 8.26 1.61
N VAL A 227 19.35 8.28 1.10
CA VAL A 227 19.95 9.44 0.45
C VAL A 227 20.49 9.01 -0.90
N GLN A 228 19.99 9.61 -1.99
CA GLN A 228 20.52 9.47 -3.35
C GLN A 228 20.80 8.01 -3.79
N ASN A 229 19.79 7.13 -3.77
CA ASN A 229 19.90 5.70 -4.12
C ASN A 229 20.80 4.83 -3.20
N HIS A 230 21.36 5.41 -2.13
CA HIS A 230 22.01 4.67 -1.06
C HIS A 230 21.07 4.56 0.14
N ASN A 231 20.84 3.32 0.57
CA ASN A 231 20.15 3.02 1.81
C ASN A 231 21.27 2.83 2.83
N SER A 232 21.34 3.72 3.82
CA SER A 232 22.24 3.54 4.96
C SER A 232 21.40 3.27 6.20
N MET A 233 21.84 2.31 6.99
CA MET A 233 21.18 1.94 8.23
C MET A 233 22.14 2.19 9.38
N LYS A 234 21.67 2.93 10.39
CA LYS A 234 22.40 3.17 11.63
C LYS A 234 21.64 2.52 12.78
N PHE A 235 22.38 1.73 13.54
CA PHE A 235 21.91 1.13 14.78
C PHE A 235 22.72 1.70 15.94
N CYS A 236 22.02 2.24 16.94
CA CYS A 236 22.62 2.82 18.14
C CYS A 236 22.04 2.12 19.38
N ILE A 237 22.92 1.53 20.20
CA ILE A 237 22.55 1.02 21.53
C ILE A 237 23.18 1.93 22.58
N THR A 238 22.40 2.29 23.60
CA THR A 238 22.88 2.94 24.82
C THR A 238 22.72 1.99 26.00
N SER A 239 23.81 1.69 26.71
CA SER A 239 23.81 0.82 27.91
C SER A 239 24.46 1.51 29.12
N LYS A 240 24.33 0.89 30.30
CA LYS A 240 25.08 1.23 31.54
C LYS A 240 25.91 0.01 31.98
N PRO A 241 27.08 0.19 32.61
CA PRO A 241 27.65 1.46 33.12
C PRO A 241 28.45 2.28 32.10
N LEU A 242 28.68 1.76 30.89
CA LEU A 242 29.45 2.44 29.85
C LEU A 242 28.52 3.22 28.90
N LYS A 243 28.68 4.55 28.82
CA LYS A 243 28.16 5.37 27.71
C LYS A 243 29.01 5.13 26.46
N GLU A 244 29.05 3.90 25.96
CA GLU A 244 29.61 3.63 24.63
C GLU A 244 28.48 3.64 23.61
N ILE A 245 28.58 4.53 22.63
CA ILE A 245 27.72 4.52 21.46
C ILE A 245 28.35 3.56 20.46
N VAL A 246 27.90 2.30 20.47
CA VAL A 246 28.28 1.35 19.42
C VAL A 246 27.51 1.73 18.16
N THR A 247 28.22 2.29 17.17
CA THR A 247 27.65 2.60 15.85
C THR A 247 28.04 1.50 14.88
N VAL A 248 27.07 0.66 14.50
CA VAL A 248 27.28 -0.32 13.42
C VAL A 248 26.85 0.33 12.10
N ARG A 249 27.78 0.47 11.15
CA ARG A 249 27.48 0.88 9.77
C ARG A 249 27.44 -0.34 8.87
N PHE A 250 26.37 -0.46 8.10
CA PHE A 250 26.26 -1.43 7.02
C PHE A 250 26.47 -0.71 5.69
N ASP A 251 27.57 -1.01 4.99
CA ASP A 251 27.77 -0.61 3.61
C ASP A 251 27.24 -1.69 2.66
N LYS A 252 26.63 -1.28 1.54
CA LYS A 252 25.92 -2.13 0.56
C LYS A 252 26.81 -3.18 -0.16
N ASN A 253 28.08 -3.38 0.22
CA ASN A 253 29.00 -4.31 -0.43
C ASN A 253 29.01 -5.70 0.21
N PHE A 254 27.86 -6.22 0.67
CA PHE A 254 27.72 -7.65 0.93
C PHE A 254 27.45 -8.37 -0.40
N ALA A 255 28.52 -8.60 -1.16
CA ALA A 255 28.50 -9.65 -2.17
C ALA A 255 28.57 -10.99 -1.42
N ILE A 256 27.49 -11.76 -1.48
CA ILE A 256 27.47 -13.16 -1.05
C ILE A 256 28.17 -13.95 -2.15
N ALA A 257 29.31 -14.56 -1.82
CA ALA A 257 29.88 -15.69 -2.57
C ALA A 257 29.25 -17.00 -2.05
#